data_AF-A0A448MPP2-F1
#
_entry.id   AF-A0A448MPP2-F1
#
_cell.length_a   1.000
_cell.length_b   1.000
_cell.length_c   1.000
_cell.angle_alpha   90.00
_cell.angle_beta   90.00
_cell.angle_gamma   90.00
#
_symmetry.space_group_name_H-M   'P 1'
#
loop_
_entity.id
_entity.type
_entity.pdbx_description
1 polymer ?
#
loop_
_entity_poly.entity_id
_entity_poly.type
_entity_poly.pdbx_seq_one_letter_code
_entity_poly.pdbx_strand_id
1 'polypeptide(L)' 'MQNILFIIHSSPYGDEHFFSALRLALQLQEKHKSAVNLKLF' A
#
# COMPACT_ATOMS: atom_id res chain seq x y z
N MET A 1 14.58 4.11 11.49
CA MET A 1 13.66 4.37 10.36
C MET A 1 12.95 3.07 10.03
N GLN A 2 11.62 3.07 9.98
CA GLN A 2 10.83 1.86 9.78
C GLN A 2 10.42 1.80 8.29
N ASN A 3 10.78 0.72 7.60
CA ASN A 3 10.49 0.53 6.17
C ASN A 3 9.37 -0.49 6.02
N ILE A 4 8.27 -0.10 5.37
CA ILE A 4 7.06 -0.93 5.23
C ILE A 4 6.89 -1.29 3.76
N LEU A 5 6.79 -2.59 3.47
CA LEU A 5 6.58 -3.14 2.14
C LEU A 5 5.14 -3.62 1.99
N PHE A 6 4.42 -3.10 1.00
CA PHE A 6 3.11 -3.59 0.60
C PHE A 6 3.24 -4.44 -0.67
N ILE A 7 2.74 -5.67 -0.60
CA ILE A 7 2.63 -6.58 -1.74
C ILE A 7 1.15 -6.76 -2.04
N ILE A 8 0.73 -6.31 -3.21
CA ILE A 8 -0.66 -6.40 -3.66
C ILE A 8 -0.68 -7.34 -4.86
N HIS A 9 -1.38 -8.47 -4.71
CA HIS A 9 -1.54 -9.53 -5.72
C HIS A 9 -3.00 -9.60 -6.19
N SER A 10 -3.60 -8.44 -6.40
CA SER A 10 -4.99 -8.30 -6.84
C SER A 10 -5.03 -7.40 -8.07
N SER A 11 -5.83 -7.79 -9.07
CA SER A 11 -5.97 -7.03 -10.30
C SER A 11 -6.50 -5.61 -10.03
N PRO A 12 -5.97 -4.57 -10.69
CA PRO A 12 -6.50 -3.22 -10.60
C PRO A 12 -7.97 -3.20 -11.02
N TYR A 13 -8.82 -2.51 -10.25
CA TYR A 13 -10.26 -2.30 -10.53
C TYR A 13 -11.14 -3.55 -10.58
N GLY A 14 -10.58 -4.77 -10.50
CA GLY A 14 -11.34 -6.02 -10.42
C GLY A 14 -11.76 -6.39 -9.00
N ASP A 15 -11.13 -5.79 -7.99
CA ASP A 15 -11.31 -6.14 -6.59
C ASP A 15 -11.05 -4.96 -5.64
N GLU A 16 -11.80 -4.85 -4.54
CA GLU A 16 -11.71 -3.76 -3.56
C GLU A 16 -10.44 -3.84 -2.68
N HIS A 17 -9.78 -5.01 -2.62
CA HIS A 17 -8.55 -5.23 -1.87
C HIS A 17 -7.40 -4.35 -2.40
N PHE A 18 -7.32 -4.12 -3.71
CA PHE A 18 -6.32 -3.23 -4.31
C PHE A 18 -6.46 -1.80 -3.77
N PHE A 19 -7.68 -1.26 -3.82
CA PHE A 19 -7.97 0.10 -3.39
C PHE A 19 -7.78 0.26 -1.88
N SER A 20 -8.22 -0.73 -1.11
CA SER A 20 -8.08 -0.73 0.36
C SER A 20 -6.62 -0.78 0.80
N ALA A 21 -5.80 -1.63 0.15
CA ALA A 21 -4.38 -1.72 0.43
C ALA A 21 -3.63 -0.42 0.08
N LEU A 22 -3.96 0.20 -1.07
CA LEU A 22 -3.40 1.48 -1.47
C LEU A 22 -3.77 2.60 -0.48
N ARG A 23 -5.03 2.63 -0.02
CA ARG A 23 -5.50 3.60 0.97
C ARG A 23 -4.75 3.47 2.30
N LEU A 24 -4.54 2.24 2.77
CA LEU A 24 -3.79 1.97 3.99
C LEU A 24 -2.32 2.39 3.86
N ALA A 25 -1.69 2.09 2.72
CA ALA A 25 -0.32 2.50 2.43
C ALA A 25 -0.15 4.03 2.48
N LEU A 26 -1.09 4.78 1.89
CA LEU A 26 -1.11 6.25 1.93
C LEU A 26 -1.28 6.78 3.36
N GLN A 27 -2.22 6.23 4.13
CA GLN A 27 -2.44 6.65 5.52
C GLN A 27 -1.22 6.41 6.41
N LEU A 28 -0.51 5.29 6.20
CA LEU A 28 0.73 4.98 6.92
C LEU A 28 1.87 5.92 6.51
N GLN A 29 1.97 6.27 5.23
CA GLN A 29 2.92 7.27 4.75
C GLN A 29 2.67 8.65 5.39
N GLU A 30 1.41 9.10 5.43
CA GLU A 30 1.03 10.38 6.02
C GLU A 30 1.28 10.42 7.54
N LYS A 31 0.87 9.39 8.28
CA LYS A 31 1.02 9.38 9.75
C LYS A 31 2.46 9.20 10.21
N HIS A 32 3.22 8.33 9.56
CA HIS A 32 4.51 7.90 10.09
C HIS A 32 5.71 8.51 9.37
N LYS A 33 5.49 9.38 8.35
CA LYS A 33 6.54 9.90 7.45
C LYS A 33 7.55 8.82 7.03
N SER A 34 7.07 7.58 6.95
CA SER A 34 7.89 6.41 6.77
C SER A 34 7.92 6.07 5.29
N ALA A 35 9.07 5.59 4.81
CA ALA A 35 9.22 5.18 3.43
C ALA A 35 8.33 3.95 3.19
N VAL A 36 7.24 4.15 2.44
CA VAL A 36 6.34 3.08 2.02
C VAL A 36 6.76 2.66 0.62
N ASN A 37 7.10 1.38 0.46
CA ASN A 37 7.42 0.79 -0.84
C ASN A 37 6.24 -0.09 -1.28
N LEU A 38 5.65 0.24 -2.43
CA LEU A 38 4.61 -0.58 -3.06
C LEU A 38 5.21 -1.44 -4.18
N LYS A 39 4.91 -2.75 -4.15
CA LYS A 39 5.12 -3.64 -5.30
C LYS A 39 3.78 -4.23 -5.74
N LEU A 40 3.47 -4.02 -7.00
CA LEU A 40 2.27 -4.50 -7.68
C LEU A 40 2.67 -5.69 -8.55
N PHE A 41 1.93 -6.79 -8.46
CA PHE A 41 2.16 -8.02 -9.23
C PHE A 41 0.87 -8.47 -9.91
#